data_AF-T0IC61-F1
#
_entry.id   AF-T0IC61-F1
#
_cell.length_a   1.000
_cell.length_b   1.000
_cell.length_c   1.000
_cell.angle_alpha   90.00
_cell.angle_beta   90.00
_cell.angle_gamma   90.00
#
_symmetry.space_group_name_H-M   'P 1'
#
loop_
_entity.id
_entity.type
_entity.pdbx_description
1 polymer ?
#
loop_
_entity_poly.entity_id
_entity_poly.type
_entity_poly.pdbx_seq_one_letter_code
_entity_poly.pdbx_strand_id
1 'polypeptide(L)'
;MQTGLTNVGALFSKQEYFLSELMLSADLFKQASELLGSDNTADEQEKLGTFLIGTVETDIHDIGKNIVASIMQTNGFKVIDLGEDVPVAKFVEAVKEHQPQIIGLSCLLTTCFEYMKKTIDAIKAEGLDKGRLILIGGGPTDENTLKYVGGDIRCPDAQNAVEVSKKFLGVK
;
A
#
# COMPACT_ATOMS: atom_id res chain seq x y z
N MET A 1 19.71 7.92 -1.32
CA MET A 1 19.01 7.20 -0.22
C MET A 1 17.88 6.32 -0.75
N GLN A 2 16.96 6.83 -1.59
CA GLN A 2 15.80 6.08 -2.13
C GLN A 2 16.18 4.80 -2.90
N THR A 3 17.23 4.83 -3.73
CA THR A 3 17.75 3.63 -4.42
C THR A 3 18.17 2.51 -3.46
N GLY A 4 18.69 2.88 -2.28
CA GLY A 4 19.08 1.91 -1.25
C GLY A 4 17.88 1.14 -0.72
N LEU A 5 16.79 1.84 -0.35
CA LEU A 5 15.58 1.19 0.16
C LEU A 5 14.92 0.31 -0.91
N THR A 6 14.96 0.74 -2.18
CA THR A 6 14.47 -0.06 -3.31
C THR A 6 15.25 -1.38 -3.43
N ASN A 7 16.58 -1.32 -3.34
CA ASN A 7 17.44 -2.51 -3.42
C ASN A 7 17.19 -3.47 -2.24
N VAL A 8 17.07 -2.94 -1.01
CA VAL A 8 16.75 -3.75 0.18
C VAL A 8 15.40 -4.45 0.01
N GLY A 9 14.38 -3.75 -0.50
CA GLY A 9 13.08 -4.36 -0.81
C GLY A 9 13.16 -5.47 -1.86
N ALA A 10 14.01 -5.30 -2.89
CA ALA A 10 14.24 -6.33 -3.91
C ALA A 10 14.96 -7.58 -3.34
N LEU A 11 15.95 -7.39 -2.45
CA LEU A 11 16.66 -8.49 -1.77
C LEU A 11 15.74 -9.25 -0.81
N PHE A 12 14.86 -8.54 -0.08
CA PHE A 12 13.82 -9.16 0.74
C PHE A 12 12.86 -10.00 -0.10
N SER A 13 12.41 -9.48 -1.25
CA SER A 13 11.50 -10.20 -2.16
C SER A 13 12.13 -11.49 -2.72
N LYS A 14 13.46 -11.51 -2.88
CA LYS A 14 14.23 -12.70 -3.29
C LYS A 14 14.57 -13.65 -2.14
N GLN A 15 14.09 -13.39 -0.92
CA GLN A 15 14.42 -14.13 0.30
C GLN A 15 15.92 -14.14 0.64
N GLU A 16 16.68 -13.16 0.13
CA GLU A 16 18.10 -12.99 0.46
C GLU A 16 18.26 -12.23 1.77
N TYR A 17 17.35 -11.30 2.07
CA TYR A 17 17.29 -10.53 3.32
C TYR A 17 16.04 -10.91 4.12
N PHE A 18 16.13 -10.79 5.45
CA PHE A 18 14.98 -10.97 6.33
C PHE A 18 14.27 -9.64 6.62
N LEU A 19 13.13 -9.76 7.30
CA LEU A 19 12.32 -8.62 7.75
C LEU A 19 13.13 -7.65 8.64
N SER A 20 14.07 -8.17 9.43
CA SER A 20 14.97 -7.38 10.28
C SER A 20 15.79 -6.35 9.51
N GLU A 21 16.41 -6.75 8.39
CA GLU A 21 17.22 -5.85 7.56
C GLU A 21 16.35 -4.78 6.89
N LEU A 22 15.13 -5.13 6.50
CA LEU A 22 14.18 -4.21 5.91
C LEU A 22 13.73 -3.14 6.91
N MET A 23 13.38 -3.54 8.14
CA MET A 23 13.01 -2.62 9.21
C MET A 23 14.18 -1.70 9.59
N LEU A 24 15.38 -2.27 9.75
CA LEU A 24 16.59 -1.50 10.03
C LEU A 24 16.88 -0.47 8.94
N SER A 25 16.75 -0.85 7.68
CA SER A 25 17.00 0.05 6.55
C SER A 25 15.99 1.20 6.46
N ALA A 26 14.72 0.93 6.78
CA ALA A 26 13.68 1.96 6.84
C ALA A 26 13.92 2.96 7.98
N ASP A 27 14.34 2.47 9.16
CA ASP A 27 14.67 3.31 10.31
C ASP A 27 15.89 4.20 10.04
N LEU A 28 16.96 3.63 9.48
CA LEU A 28 18.14 4.39 9.04
C LEU A 28 17.80 5.44 8.00
N PHE A 29 16.92 5.12 7.04
CA PHE A 29 16.46 6.09 6.04
C PHE A 29 15.70 7.26 6.69
N LYS A 30 14.82 6.98 7.65
CA LYS A 30 14.07 7.99 8.39
C LYS A 30 15.01 8.93 9.15
N GLN A 31 15.92 8.37 9.95
CA GLN A 31 16.90 9.16 10.71
C GLN A 31 17.79 10.00 9.79
N ALA A 32 18.26 9.43 8.68
CA ALA A 32 19.07 10.17 7.70
C ALA A 32 18.28 11.31 7.02
N SER A 33 16.99 11.10 6.75
CA SER A 33 16.12 12.13 6.15
C SER A 33 15.84 13.27 7.13
N GLU A 34 15.59 12.96 8.41
CA GLU A 34 15.43 13.96 9.47
C GLU A 34 16.71 14.81 9.65
N LEU A 35 17.88 14.18 9.65
CA LEU A 35 19.17 14.87 9.76
C LEU A 35 19.45 15.82 8.58
N LEU A 36 19.02 15.45 7.38
CA LEU A 36 19.23 16.24 6.18
C LEU A 36 18.23 17.41 6.05
N GLY A 37 17.32 17.59 7.02
CA GLY A 37 16.30 18.64 6.97
C GLY A 37 15.37 18.47 5.78
N SER A 38 15.26 17.25 5.22
CA SER A 38 14.24 16.93 4.23
C SER A 38 12.91 16.74 4.95
N ASP A 39 12.43 17.79 5.62
CA ASP A 39 11.03 17.95 5.98
C ASP A 39 10.25 18.10 4.68
N ASN A 40 10.03 16.99 3.96
CA ASN A 40 9.07 16.89 2.86
C ASN A 40 9.04 18.04 1.83
N THR A 41 10.10 18.82 1.66
CA THR A 41 10.25 19.83 0.59
C THR A 41 10.70 19.19 -0.71
N ALA A 42 10.36 17.92 -0.92
CA ALA A 42 10.01 17.44 -2.26
C ALA A 42 8.59 17.94 -2.62
N ASP A 43 8.35 19.23 -2.39
CA ASP A 43 7.38 19.99 -3.16
C ASP A 43 7.91 20.02 -4.60
N GLU A 44 7.04 19.69 -5.55
CA GLU A 44 7.26 19.73 -7.01
C GLU A 44 8.02 18.60 -7.70
N GLN A 45 8.26 17.44 -7.08
CA GLN A 45 8.32 16.23 -7.91
C GLN A 45 6.87 15.81 -8.23
N GLU A 46 6.48 15.89 -9.51
CA GLU A 46 5.22 15.34 -10.01
C GLU A 46 5.06 13.91 -9.47
N LYS A 47 4.17 13.74 -8.49
CA LYS A 47 3.87 12.43 -7.93
C LYS A 47 3.19 11.62 -9.03
N LEU A 48 3.63 10.37 -9.22
CA LEU A 48 3.11 9.48 -10.27
C LEU A 48 1.59 9.28 -10.14
N GLY A 49 1.10 9.27 -8.91
CA GLY A 49 -0.30 9.18 -8.54
C GLY A 49 -0.45 9.09 -7.02
N THR A 50 -1.70 9.10 -6.56
CA THR A 50 -2.05 8.94 -5.15
C THR A 50 -2.40 7.47 -4.87
N PHE A 51 -1.70 6.88 -3.90
CA PHE A 51 -1.92 5.55 -3.35
C PHE A 51 -2.49 5.66 -1.95
N LEU A 52 -3.72 5.19 -1.77
CA LEU A 52 -4.36 5.11 -0.46
C LEU A 52 -4.24 3.68 0.07
N ILE A 53 -3.80 3.50 1.31
CA ILE A 53 -3.63 2.16 1.91
C ILE A 53 -4.13 2.13 3.35
N GLY A 54 -4.69 0.99 3.77
CA GLY A 54 -5.05 0.74 5.17
C GLY A 54 -5.14 -0.74 5.48
N THR A 55 -5.00 -1.10 6.76
CA THR A 55 -5.35 -2.45 7.25
C THR A 55 -6.83 -2.43 7.62
N VAL A 56 -7.57 -3.44 7.14
CA VAL A 56 -9.03 -3.49 7.23
C VAL A 56 -9.53 -3.61 8.68
N GLU A 57 -10.79 -3.25 8.90
CA GLU A 57 -11.47 -3.34 10.19
C GLU A 57 -11.21 -4.68 10.90
N THR A 58 -11.01 -4.61 12.21
CA THR A 58 -10.66 -5.69 13.15
C THR A 58 -9.26 -6.31 12.98
N ASP A 59 -8.47 -5.86 12.02
CA ASP A 59 -7.10 -6.32 11.81
C ASP A 59 -6.10 -5.21 12.16
N ILE A 60 -5.18 -5.53 13.09
CA ILE A 60 -4.18 -4.60 13.64
C ILE A 60 -2.76 -4.85 13.07
N HIS A 61 -2.62 -5.71 12.07
CA HIS A 61 -1.30 -6.03 11.53
C HIS A 61 -0.90 -4.99 10.48
N ASP A 62 0.12 -4.19 10.79
CA ASP A 62 0.54 -3.05 9.98
C ASP A 62 1.94 -3.17 9.37
N ILE A 63 2.79 -4.10 9.83
CA ILE A 63 4.18 -4.20 9.37
C ILE A 63 4.27 -4.31 7.84
N GLY A 64 3.49 -5.23 7.24
CA GLY A 64 3.46 -5.39 5.78
C GLY A 64 2.93 -4.15 5.06
N LYS A 65 1.86 -3.54 5.59
CA LYS A 65 1.29 -2.28 5.08
C LYS A 65 2.34 -1.15 5.10
N ASN A 66 3.05 -0.97 6.21
CA ASN A 66 4.03 0.09 6.40
C ASN A 66 5.22 -0.05 5.45
N ILE A 67 5.64 -1.30 5.19
CA ILE A 67 6.65 -1.62 4.17
C ILE A 67 6.16 -1.20 2.78
N VAL A 68 4.95 -1.60 2.40
CA VAL A 68 4.35 -1.23 1.10
C VAL A 68 4.23 0.29 0.98
N ALA A 69 3.73 0.97 2.01
CA ALA A 69 3.61 2.43 2.04
C ALA A 69 4.96 3.12 1.81
N SER A 70 6.00 2.69 2.54
CA SER A 70 7.36 3.24 2.42
C SER A 70 7.95 3.01 1.03
N ILE A 71 7.77 1.80 0.47
CA ILE A 71 8.27 1.46 -0.87
C ILE A 71 7.51 2.24 -1.95
N MET A 72 6.19 2.38 -1.84
CA MET A 72 5.39 3.20 -2.75
C MET A 72 5.84 4.67 -2.71
N GLN A 73 6.07 5.23 -1.52
CA GLN A 73 6.53 6.61 -1.37
C GLN A 73 7.91 6.83 -2.00
N THR A 74 8.85 5.90 -1.80
CA THR A 74 10.19 5.99 -2.42
C THR A 74 10.17 5.77 -3.93
N ASN A 75 9.10 5.15 -4.46
CA ASN A 75 8.85 5.01 -5.89
C ASN A 75 8.02 6.15 -6.51
N GLY A 76 7.86 7.27 -5.80
CA GLY A 76 7.29 8.50 -6.36
C GLY A 76 5.77 8.64 -6.23
N PHE A 77 5.11 7.76 -5.48
CA PHE A 77 3.68 7.89 -5.17
C PHE A 77 3.45 8.87 -4.02
N LYS A 78 2.31 9.58 -4.06
CA LYS A 78 1.75 10.23 -2.88
C LYS A 78 1.00 9.17 -2.08
N VAL A 79 1.47 8.87 -0.87
CA VAL A 79 0.88 7.82 -0.04
C VAL A 79 -0.02 8.43 1.03
N ILE A 80 -1.21 7.87 1.17
CA ILE A 80 -2.18 8.21 2.21
C ILE A 80 -2.45 6.93 2.99
N ASP A 81 -1.91 6.88 4.19
CA ASP A 81 -2.02 5.72 5.06
C ASP A 81 -3.12 5.96 6.10
N LEU A 82 -4.17 5.13 6.07
CA LEU A 82 -5.30 5.22 7.00
C LEU A 82 -5.03 4.57 8.35
N GLY A 83 -3.91 3.85 8.48
CA GLY A 83 -3.53 3.08 9.65
C GLY A 83 -4.06 1.65 9.62
N GLU A 84 -4.36 1.13 10.81
CA GLU A 84 -4.90 -0.20 11.06
C GLU A 84 -6.28 -0.13 11.69
N ASP A 85 -6.98 -1.26 11.74
CA ASP A 85 -8.37 -1.37 12.22
C ASP A 85 -9.27 -0.30 11.56
N VAL A 86 -9.13 -0.13 10.24
CA VAL A 86 -9.79 0.97 9.52
C VAL A 86 -11.23 0.58 9.18
N PRO A 87 -12.24 1.31 9.69
CA PRO A 87 -13.64 1.00 9.39
C PRO A 87 -13.96 1.19 7.91
N VAL A 88 -14.93 0.43 7.41
CA VAL A 88 -15.41 0.49 6.02
C VAL A 88 -15.75 1.92 5.59
N ALA A 89 -16.47 2.66 6.44
CA ALA A 89 -16.88 4.04 6.15
C ALA A 89 -15.67 4.98 5.97
N LYS A 90 -14.62 4.82 6.78
CA LYS A 90 -13.41 5.65 6.72
C LYS A 90 -12.65 5.43 5.41
N PHE A 91 -12.63 4.21 4.89
CA PHE A 91 -12.08 3.94 3.56
C PHE A 91 -12.86 4.70 2.47
N VAL A 92 -14.18 4.59 2.48
CA VAL A 92 -15.04 5.26 1.49
C VAL A 92 -14.87 6.79 1.54
N GLU A 93 -14.89 7.37 2.74
CA GLU A 93 -14.67 8.80 2.95
C GLU A 93 -13.30 9.26 2.43
N ALA A 94 -12.24 8.53 2.76
CA ALA A 94 -10.90 8.88 2.32
C ALA A 94 -10.71 8.74 0.81
N VAL A 95 -11.39 7.77 0.17
CA VAL A 95 -11.41 7.65 -1.30
C VAL A 95 -12.12 8.84 -1.95
N LYS A 96 -13.20 9.35 -1.35
CA LYS A 96 -13.88 10.58 -1.82
C LYS A 96 -13.00 11.82 -1.65
N GLU A 97 -12.41 11.97 -0.47
CA GLU A 97 -11.63 13.15 -0.10
C GLU A 97 -10.36 13.26 -0.94
N HIS A 98 -9.61 12.17 -1.06
CA HIS A 98 -8.27 12.22 -1.65
C HIS A 98 -8.23 11.78 -3.12
N GLN A 99 -9.32 11.21 -3.63
CA GLN A 99 -9.45 10.74 -5.02
C GLN A 99 -8.23 9.94 -5.49
N PRO A 100 -7.83 8.87 -4.76
CA PRO A 100 -6.65 8.10 -5.12
C PRO A 100 -6.85 7.40 -6.47
N GLN A 101 -5.76 7.16 -7.19
CA GLN A 101 -5.78 6.31 -8.39
C GLN A 101 -5.68 4.82 -8.01
N ILE A 102 -5.03 4.52 -6.89
CA ILE A 102 -4.81 3.16 -6.41
C ILE A 102 -5.23 3.06 -4.93
N ILE A 103 -5.97 2.00 -4.61
CA ILE A 103 -6.48 1.71 -3.26
C ILE A 103 -5.91 0.35 -2.83
N GLY A 104 -5.16 0.31 -1.74
CA GLY A 104 -4.60 -0.90 -1.17
C GLY A 104 -5.30 -1.32 0.12
N LEU A 105 -5.72 -2.57 0.20
CA LEU A 105 -6.27 -3.18 1.42
C LEU A 105 -5.31 -4.26 1.94
N SER A 106 -4.84 -4.09 3.17
CA SER A 106 -4.02 -5.06 3.88
C SER A 106 -4.86 -5.89 4.84
N CYS A 107 -4.62 -7.21 4.90
CA CYS A 107 -5.23 -8.09 5.89
C CYS A 107 -4.38 -9.35 6.13
N LEU A 108 -4.07 -9.63 7.40
CA LEU A 108 -3.36 -10.82 7.84
C LEU A 108 -4.29 -11.88 8.43
N LEU A 109 -5.42 -11.51 9.02
CA LEU A 109 -6.34 -12.48 9.63
C LEU A 109 -7.42 -12.91 8.64
N THR A 110 -7.54 -14.20 8.36
CA THR A 110 -8.58 -14.73 7.44
C THR A 110 -10.00 -14.42 7.91
N THR A 111 -10.20 -14.29 9.22
CA THR A 111 -11.46 -13.84 9.83
C THR A 111 -11.86 -12.42 9.42
N CYS A 112 -10.89 -11.60 9.00
CA CYS A 112 -11.09 -10.21 8.63
C CYS A 112 -11.28 -10.03 7.11
N PHE A 113 -11.20 -11.10 6.31
CA PHE A 113 -11.47 -11.04 4.86
C PHE A 113 -12.89 -10.57 4.53
N GLU A 114 -13.86 -10.83 5.42
CA GLU A 114 -15.21 -10.31 5.28
C GLU A 114 -15.25 -8.77 5.34
N TYR A 115 -14.40 -8.14 6.15
CA TYR A 115 -14.28 -6.68 6.20
C TYR A 115 -13.56 -6.12 4.97
N MET A 116 -12.54 -6.82 4.46
CA MET A 116 -11.93 -6.49 3.17
C MET A 116 -12.98 -6.50 2.05
N LYS A 117 -13.81 -7.54 2.01
CA LYS A 117 -14.93 -7.64 1.05
C LYS A 117 -15.91 -6.47 1.21
N LYS A 118 -16.39 -6.20 2.42
CA LYS A 118 -17.33 -5.11 2.70
C LYS A 118 -16.77 -3.75 2.28
N THR A 119 -15.47 -3.50 2.51
CA THR A 119 -14.82 -2.26 2.07
C THR A 119 -14.84 -2.12 0.55
N ILE A 120 -14.47 -3.17 -0.18
CA ILE A 120 -14.46 -3.15 -1.65
C ILE A 120 -15.88 -3.01 -2.20
N ASP A 121 -16.84 -3.77 -1.65
CA ASP A 121 -18.25 -3.70 -2.05
C ASP A 121 -18.83 -2.30 -1.80
N ALA A 122 -18.48 -1.65 -0.68
CA ALA A 122 -18.92 -0.28 -0.38
C ALA A 122 -18.33 0.76 -1.35
N ILE A 123 -17.04 0.66 -1.67
CA ILE A 123 -16.38 1.50 -2.68
C ILE A 123 -17.08 1.35 -4.04
N LYS A 124 -17.37 0.10 -4.45
CA LYS A 124 -18.06 -0.20 -5.71
C LYS A 124 -19.52 0.25 -5.73
N ALA A 125 -20.24 0.09 -4.62
CA ALA A 125 -21.64 0.51 -4.50
C ALA A 125 -21.81 2.02 -4.72
N GLU A 126 -20.81 2.81 -4.36
CA GLU A 126 -20.79 4.25 -4.61
C GLU A 126 -20.15 4.64 -5.96
N GLY A 127 -19.75 3.66 -6.78
CA GLY A 127 -19.10 3.87 -8.07
C GLY A 127 -17.71 4.50 -7.98
N LEU A 128 -17.07 4.42 -6.81
CA LEU A 128 -15.74 4.96 -6.55
C LEU A 128 -14.63 4.05 -7.08
N ASP A 129 -14.94 2.83 -7.53
CA ASP A 129 -13.98 1.94 -8.20
C ASP A 129 -13.64 2.37 -9.64
N LYS A 130 -14.54 3.10 -10.30
CA LYS A 130 -14.36 3.49 -11.70
C LYS A 130 -13.10 4.35 -11.90
N GLY A 131 -12.20 3.86 -12.75
CA GLY A 131 -10.94 4.54 -13.07
C GLY A 131 -9.89 4.43 -11.96
N ARG A 132 -10.09 3.54 -10.98
CA ARG A 132 -9.14 3.25 -9.91
C ARG A 132 -8.74 1.78 -9.95
N LEU A 133 -7.59 1.48 -9.35
CA LEU A 133 -7.10 0.11 -9.16
C LEU A 133 -7.20 -0.29 -7.69
N ILE A 134 -7.89 -1.38 -7.41
CA ILE A 134 -8.04 -1.93 -6.06
C ILE A 134 -7.10 -3.12 -5.89
N LEU A 135 -6.07 -2.91 -5.08
CA LEU A 135 -5.07 -3.91 -4.70
C LEU A 135 -5.44 -4.54 -3.35
N ILE A 136 -5.25 -5.85 -3.25
CA ILE A 136 -5.30 -6.55 -1.96
C ILE A 136 -3.95 -7.19 -1.64
N GLY A 137 -3.64 -7.31 -0.36
CA GLY A 137 -2.43 -7.99 0.10
C GLY A 137 -2.51 -8.46 1.55
N GLY A 138 -1.43 -9.07 1.98
CA GLY A 138 -1.29 -9.71 3.29
C GLY A 138 -1.01 -11.20 3.18
N GLY A 139 -0.34 -11.75 4.19
CA GLY A 139 0.26 -13.09 4.16
C GLY A 139 -0.65 -14.22 3.63
N PRO A 140 -1.89 -14.38 4.14
CA PRO A 140 -2.77 -15.46 3.70
C PRO A 140 -3.60 -15.14 2.46
N THR A 141 -3.42 -13.98 1.82
CA THR A 141 -4.17 -13.66 0.60
C THR A 141 -3.67 -14.50 -0.58
N ASP A 142 -4.61 -15.02 -1.36
CA ASP A 142 -4.36 -15.76 -2.60
C ASP A 142 -5.38 -15.37 -3.68
N GLU A 143 -5.36 -16.07 -4.82
CA GLU A 143 -6.30 -15.86 -5.92
C GLU A 143 -7.77 -16.17 -5.56
N ASN A 144 -8.01 -17.05 -4.57
CA ASN A 144 -9.37 -17.34 -4.11
C ASN A 144 -9.88 -16.19 -3.25
N THR A 145 -9.04 -15.64 -2.37
CA THR A 145 -9.34 -14.42 -1.62
C THR A 145 -9.63 -13.27 -2.56
N LEU A 146 -8.83 -13.07 -3.62
CA LEU A 146 -9.07 -12.02 -4.62
C LEU A 146 -10.48 -12.11 -5.23
N LYS A 147 -10.88 -13.31 -5.66
CA LYS A 147 -12.23 -13.55 -6.21
C LYS A 147 -13.33 -13.32 -5.18
N TYR A 148 -13.08 -13.72 -3.93
CA TYR A 148 -14.05 -13.59 -2.85
C TYR A 148 -14.33 -12.12 -2.51
N VAL A 149 -13.25 -11.35 -2.27
CA VAL A 149 -13.35 -9.95 -1.83
C VAL A 149 -13.66 -9.00 -2.98
N GLY A 150 -13.39 -9.42 -4.22
CA GLY A 150 -13.70 -8.65 -5.43
C GLY A 150 -12.70 -7.52 -5.72
N GLY A 151 -11.44 -7.65 -5.31
CA GLY A 151 -10.36 -6.73 -5.72
C GLY A 151 -9.95 -6.93 -7.18
N ASP A 152 -9.07 -6.07 -7.71
CA ASP A 152 -8.60 -6.15 -9.09
C ASP A 152 -7.33 -6.99 -9.20
N ILE A 153 -6.37 -6.80 -8.28
CA ILE A 153 -5.08 -7.50 -8.27
C ILE A 153 -4.68 -7.86 -6.84
N ARG A 154 -4.17 -9.07 -6.66
CA ARG A 154 -3.51 -9.50 -5.42
C ARG A 154 -2.01 -9.25 -5.54
N CYS A 155 -1.45 -8.54 -4.57
CA CYS A 155 -0.02 -8.25 -4.50
C CYS A 155 0.68 -9.14 -3.45
N PRO A 156 1.61 -10.05 -3.84
CA PRO A 156 2.39 -10.86 -2.91
C PRO A 156 3.33 -10.05 -2.02
N ASP A 157 3.83 -8.94 -2.54
CA ASP A 157 4.88 -8.12 -1.92
C ASP A 157 4.79 -6.67 -2.40
N ALA A 158 5.61 -5.82 -1.78
CA ALA A 158 5.63 -4.39 -2.05
C ALA A 158 6.17 -4.02 -3.45
N GLN A 159 7.06 -4.83 -4.03
CA GLN A 159 7.59 -4.56 -5.37
C GLN A 159 6.52 -4.80 -6.42
N ASN A 160 5.78 -5.90 -6.29
CA ASN A 160 4.64 -6.16 -7.15
C ASN A 160 3.60 -5.03 -7.08
N ALA A 161 3.31 -4.50 -5.89
CA ALA A 161 2.42 -3.36 -5.72
C ALA A 161 2.87 -2.12 -6.51
N VAL A 162 4.18 -1.81 -6.52
CA VAL A 162 4.75 -0.72 -7.33
C VAL A 162 4.60 -1.00 -8.82
N GLU A 163 4.99 -2.19 -9.27
CA GLU A 163 4.98 -2.57 -10.70
C GLU A 163 3.57 -2.48 -11.29
N VAL A 164 2.57 -3.06 -10.61
CA VAL A 164 1.19 -3.05 -11.09
C VAL A 164 0.60 -1.64 -11.07
N SER A 165 0.94 -0.84 -10.06
CA SER A 165 0.51 0.55 -9.93
C SER A 165 1.06 1.43 -11.06
N LYS A 166 2.37 1.32 -11.34
CA LYS A 166 3.00 2.04 -12.46
C LYS A 166 2.43 1.63 -13.81
N LYS A 167 2.22 0.33 -14.02
CA LYS A 167 1.60 -0.21 -15.23
C LYS A 167 0.19 0.32 -15.43
N PHE A 168 -0.62 0.38 -14.38
CA PHE A 168 -1.98 0.94 -14.42
C PHE A 168 -1.99 2.43 -14.79
N LEU A 169 -1.03 3.20 -14.27
CA LEU A 169 -0.87 4.63 -14.58
C LEU A 169 -0.18 4.90 -15.93
N GLY A 170 0.33 3.87 -16.61
CA GLY A 170 1.04 4.02 -17.88
C GLY A 170 2.43 4.65 -17.76
N VAL A 171 3.06 4.57 -16.59
CA VAL A 171 4.40 5.14 -16.31
C VAL A 171 5.45 4.03 -16.17
N LYS A 172 6.72 4.35 -16.45
CA LYS A 172 7.86 3.41 -16.43
C LYS A 172 8.45 3.19 -15.02
#